data_AF-Q6SNP7-F1
#
_entry.id   AF-Q6SNP7-F1
#
_cell.length_a   1.000
_cell.length_b   1.000
_cell.length_c   1.000
_cell.angle_alpha   90.00
_cell.angle_beta   90.00
_cell.angle_gamma   90.00
#
_symmetry.space_group_name_H-M   'P 1'
#
loop_
_entity.id
_entity.type
_entity.pdbx_description
1 polymer ?
#
loop_
_entity_poly.entity_id
_entity_poly.type
_entity_poly.pdbx_seq_one_letter_code
_entity_poly.pdbx_strand_id
1 'polypeptide(L)'
;YVMLPLDAVSVNNRFEKGDELRAQLRKLVEAGVDGVMVDVWWGLVEGKGPKAYDWSAYKQLFELVQKAGLKLQAIMSFHQCGGNVGDAVNIPIPQWVRDVGTRDPDIFYTDGHGTRNIEYLTLGVDNQPLFHGRSAVQMYADYMTSFRENMKDFLDAGVIVDIEVGLGPAGEMRYPSYPQSHGWSFPGIGEFICYDKYLQADFKAAAAAVGHPEWEFPNDVGQYNDTPERTQFFRDNGTYLSEKGRFFLAWYSNNLIKHGDRILDEANKVFLGYKVQLAIKISGIHWWYKVPSHAAELTAGYYNLHDRDGYRTIARMLKRHRASINFTCAEMRDSEQSSQAMSAPEELVQQVLSAGWREGLNVACENALPRYDPTAYNTILRNARPHGINQSGPPEHKLFGFTYLRLSNQLVEGQNYVNFKTFVDRMHANLPRDPYVDPMAPLPRSGPEISIEMILQAAQPKLQPFPFQEHTDLPVGPTGGMGGQAEGPTCGMGGQVKGPTGGMGGQAEDPTSGMGG
;
A
#
# COMPACT_ATOMS: atom_id res chain seq x y z
N TYR A 1 -2.51 13.56 0.91
CA TYR A 1 -2.15 13.22 -0.47
C TYR A 1 -3.27 12.43 -1.12
N VAL A 2 -3.27 12.33 -2.45
CA VAL A 2 -4.20 11.48 -3.22
C VAL A 2 -3.40 10.62 -4.19
N MET A 3 -3.65 9.31 -4.20
CA MET A 3 -3.01 8.40 -5.14
C MET A 3 -3.57 8.62 -6.56
N LEU A 4 -2.69 8.78 -7.55
CA LEU A 4 -3.08 8.95 -8.96
C LEU A 4 -3.69 7.66 -9.54
N PRO A 5 -4.38 7.68 -10.69
CA PRO A 5 -4.84 6.47 -11.39
C PRO A 5 -3.68 5.48 -11.63
N LEU A 6 -3.97 4.17 -11.62
CA LEU A 6 -2.95 3.13 -11.86
C LEU A 6 -2.24 3.31 -13.21
N ASP A 7 -2.94 3.87 -14.20
CA ASP A 7 -2.45 4.18 -15.54
C ASP A 7 -2.17 5.67 -15.76
N ALA A 8 -1.77 6.41 -14.71
CA ALA A 8 -1.30 7.79 -14.85
C ALA A 8 -0.22 7.91 -15.95
N VAL A 9 0.63 6.89 -16.08
CA VAL A 9 1.39 6.56 -17.29
C VAL A 9 0.77 5.29 -17.88
N SER A 10 0.56 5.26 -19.19
CA SER A 10 -0.09 4.12 -19.86
C SER A 10 0.79 2.86 -19.84
N VAL A 11 0.17 1.71 -20.11
CA VAL A 11 0.84 0.39 -20.14
C VAL A 11 2.01 0.28 -21.13
N ASN A 12 2.14 1.24 -22.05
CA ASN A 12 3.23 1.31 -23.04
C ASN A 12 4.28 2.39 -22.71
N ASN A 13 4.33 2.85 -21.46
CA ASN A 13 5.21 3.93 -21.00
C ASN A 13 5.00 5.24 -21.79
N ARG A 14 3.74 5.63 -22.00
CA ARG A 14 3.37 6.90 -22.64
C ARG A 14 2.46 7.71 -21.74
N PHE A 15 2.66 9.03 -21.70
CA PHE A 15 1.81 9.94 -20.93
C PHE A 15 0.67 10.46 -21.81
N GLU A 16 -0.43 9.70 -21.88
CA GLU A 16 -1.53 9.93 -22.84
C GLU A 16 -2.69 10.75 -22.26
N LYS A 17 -2.88 10.75 -20.92
CA LYS A 17 -4.03 11.37 -20.24
C LYS A 17 -3.74 12.74 -19.63
N GLY A 18 -2.82 13.50 -20.23
CA GLY A 18 -2.31 14.74 -19.65
C GLY A 18 -3.38 15.81 -19.37
N ASP A 19 -4.31 16.02 -20.30
CA ASP A 19 -5.35 17.05 -20.16
C ASP A 19 -6.44 16.65 -19.15
N GLU A 20 -6.86 15.38 -19.16
CA GLU A 20 -7.79 14.84 -18.18
C GLU A 20 -7.20 14.94 -16.76
N LEU A 21 -5.96 14.48 -16.59
CA LEU A 21 -5.28 14.53 -15.30
C LEU A 21 -5.08 15.98 -14.85
N ARG A 22 -4.78 16.92 -15.75
CA ARG A 22 -4.70 18.35 -15.42
C ARG A 22 -6.00 18.89 -14.85
N ALA A 23 -7.15 18.51 -15.43
CA ALA A 23 -8.45 18.93 -14.94
C ALA A 23 -8.73 18.34 -13.54
N GLN A 24 -8.41 17.06 -13.34
CA GLN A 24 -8.55 16.39 -12.05
C GLN A 24 -7.64 17.02 -10.97
N LEU A 25 -6.36 17.27 -11.27
CA LEU A 25 -5.43 17.91 -10.33
C LEU A 25 -5.88 19.31 -9.92
N ARG A 26 -6.51 20.07 -10.82
CA ARG A 26 -7.09 21.37 -10.48
C ARG A 26 -8.12 21.24 -9.35
N LYS A 27 -9.02 20.26 -9.43
CA LYS A 27 -10.00 19.98 -8.37
C LYS A 27 -9.32 19.58 -7.06
N LEU A 28 -8.25 18.80 -7.11
CA LEU A 28 -7.50 18.44 -5.89
C LEU A 28 -6.84 19.66 -5.24
N VAL A 29 -6.28 20.57 -6.03
CA VAL A 29 -5.70 21.83 -5.52
C VAL A 29 -6.79 22.74 -4.93
N GLU A 30 -7.95 22.87 -5.59
CA GLU A 30 -9.12 23.59 -5.06
C GLU A 30 -9.62 23.01 -3.72
N ALA A 31 -9.51 21.69 -3.55
CA ALA A 31 -9.85 21.00 -2.30
C ALA A 31 -8.78 21.17 -1.20
N GLY A 32 -7.64 21.80 -1.49
CA GLY A 32 -6.56 22.01 -0.53
C GLY A 32 -5.60 20.82 -0.38
N VAL A 33 -5.60 19.84 -1.29
CA VAL A 33 -4.72 18.66 -1.21
C VAL A 33 -3.24 19.07 -1.26
N ASP A 34 -2.40 18.52 -0.38
CA ASP A 34 -0.97 18.83 -0.29
C ASP A 34 -0.13 18.33 -1.47
N GLY A 35 -0.51 17.19 -2.02
CA GLY A 35 0.25 16.47 -3.03
C GLY A 35 -0.43 15.19 -3.50
N VAL A 36 0.25 14.50 -4.41
CA VAL A 36 -0.21 13.23 -4.98
C VAL A 36 0.83 12.12 -4.80
N MET A 37 0.39 10.87 -4.95
CA MET A 37 1.25 9.68 -4.91
C MET A 37 1.10 8.88 -6.19
N VAL A 38 2.20 8.31 -6.71
CA VAL A 38 2.15 7.53 -7.95
C VAL A 38 3.13 6.37 -7.97
N ASP A 39 2.69 5.27 -8.57
CA ASP A 39 3.51 4.13 -8.91
C ASP A 39 4.52 4.45 -10.02
N VAL A 40 5.79 4.20 -9.76
CA VAL A 40 6.87 4.29 -10.74
C VAL A 40 7.26 2.88 -11.18
N TRP A 41 6.44 2.32 -12.07
CA TRP A 41 6.44 0.92 -12.48
C TRP A 41 7.75 0.47 -13.10
N TRP A 42 8.40 -0.51 -12.47
CA TRP A 42 9.63 -1.12 -12.97
C TRP A 42 9.46 -1.70 -14.38
N GLY A 43 8.34 -2.37 -14.63
CA GLY A 43 7.99 -2.97 -15.92
C GLY A 43 7.85 -1.98 -17.07
N LEU A 44 7.50 -0.72 -16.79
CA LEU A 44 7.42 0.33 -17.82
C LEU A 44 8.79 0.92 -18.12
N VAL A 45 9.54 1.25 -17.07
CA VAL A 45 10.77 2.03 -17.19
C VAL A 45 11.95 1.18 -17.65
N GLU A 46 12.17 0.00 -17.06
CA GLU A 46 13.26 -0.91 -17.44
C GLU A 46 12.73 -2.09 -18.29
N GLY A 47 11.57 -1.92 -18.93
CA GLY A 47 10.90 -2.98 -19.70
C GLY A 47 11.70 -3.47 -20.91
N LYS A 48 12.45 -2.58 -21.57
CA LYS A 48 13.19 -2.89 -22.82
C LYS A 48 14.40 -3.80 -22.62
N GLY A 49 14.97 -3.85 -21.41
CA GLY A 49 16.16 -4.65 -21.12
C GLY A 49 16.97 -4.13 -19.93
N PRO A 50 17.99 -4.89 -19.48
CA PRO A 50 18.83 -4.51 -18.36
C PRO A 50 19.45 -3.11 -18.53
N LYS A 51 19.23 -2.23 -17.56
CA LYS A 51 19.69 -0.83 -17.51
C LYS A 51 19.18 0.08 -18.65
N ALA A 52 18.22 -0.38 -19.44
CA ALA A 52 17.61 0.40 -20.52
C ALA A 52 16.42 1.23 -20.01
N TYR A 53 16.71 2.19 -19.12
CA TYR A 53 15.70 3.00 -18.44
C TYR A 53 15.09 4.06 -19.36
N ASP A 54 13.75 4.09 -19.44
CA ASP A 54 12.98 5.10 -20.18
C ASP A 54 12.09 5.91 -19.23
N TRP A 55 12.60 7.06 -18.77
CA TRP A 55 11.93 7.94 -17.82
C TRP A 55 11.01 8.98 -18.48
N SER A 56 10.82 8.92 -19.80
CA SER A 56 10.23 10.01 -20.59
C SER A 56 8.80 10.37 -20.18
N ALA A 57 7.91 9.39 -20.00
CA ALA A 57 6.53 9.63 -19.58
C ALA A 57 6.44 10.11 -18.12
N TYR A 58 7.24 9.54 -17.22
CA TYR A 58 7.28 9.95 -15.82
C TYR A 58 7.78 11.39 -15.64
N LYS A 59 8.77 11.85 -16.44
CA LYS A 59 9.19 13.25 -16.43
C LYS A 59 8.05 14.20 -16.81
N GLN A 60 7.28 13.85 -17.85
CA GLN A 60 6.11 14.66 -18.27
C GLN A 60 5.02 14.70 -17.19
N LEU A 61 4.76 13.56 -16.55
CA LEU A 61 3.83 13.47 -15.43
C LEU A 61 4.29 14.35 -14.25
N PHE A 62 5.56 14.27 -13.86
CA PHE A 62 6.10 15.01 -12.72
C PHE A 62 6.15 16.51 -13.00
N GLU A 63 6.44 16.90 -14.25
CA GLU A 63 6.34 18.30 -14.69
C GLU A 63 4.90 18.82 -14.55
N LEU A 64 3.88 18.01 -14.88
CA LEU A 64 2.49 18.38 -14.71
C LEU A 64 2.09 18.53 -13.24
N VAL A 65 2.56 17.63 -12.36
CA VAL A 65 2.35 17.72 -10.90
C VAL A 65 3.03 18.97 -10.33
N GLN A 66 4.27 19.25 -10.74
CA GLN A 66 5.01 20.45 -10.33
C GLN A 66 4.29 21.73 -10.79
N LYS A 67 3.81 21.79 -12.04
CA LYS A 67 3.03 22.93 -12.56
C LYS A 67 1.73 23.15 -11.81
N ALA A 68 1.13 22.11 -11.24
CA ALA A 68 -0.02 22.21 -10.37
C ALA A 68 0.33 22.68 -8.94
N GLY A 69 1.61 22.80 -8.60
CA GLY A 69 2.08 23.19 -7.28
C GLY A 69 1.84 22.12 -6.21
N LEU A 70 1.81 20.84 -6.58
CA LEU A 70 1.57 19.72 -5.68
C LEU A 70 2.89 19.03 -5.29
N LYS A 71 2.99 18.57 -4.03
CA LYS A 71 4.05 17.63 -3.61
C LYS A 71 3.82 16.27 -4.27
N LEU A 72 4.86 15.45 -4.35
CA LEU A 72 4.85 14.15 -4.99
C LEU A 72 5.49 13.08 -4.08
N GLN A 73 4.77 11.99 -3.87
CA GLN A 73 5.28 10.76 -3.30
C GLN A 73 5.45 9.74 -4.43
N ALA A 74 6.65 9.18 -4.59
CA ALA A 74 6.96 8.25 -5.68
C ALA A 74 7.21 6.85 -5.13
N ILE A 75 6.44 5.87 -5.61
CA ILE A 75 6.59 4.48 -5.21
C ILE A 75 7.57 3.80 -6.18
N MET A 76 8.64 3.21 -5.66
CA MET A 76 9.52 2.33 -6.43
C MET A 76 8.82 0.98 -6.61
N SER A 77 7.93 0.91 -7.60
CA SER A 77 7.01 -0.22 -7.80
C SER A 77 7.71 -1.37 -8.53
N PHE A 78 8.49 -2.16 -7.78
CA PHE A 78 9.19 -3.38 -8.23
C PHE A 78 8.28 -4.61 -8.38
N HIS A 79 6.98 -4.38 -8.51
CA HIS A 79 5.94 -5.40 -8.54
C HIS A 79 5.01 -5.20 -9.74
N GLN A 80 4.22 -6.22 -10.05
CA GLN A 80 3.17 -6.14 -11.05
C GLN A 80 1.97 -5.30 -10.57
N CYS A 81 1.43 -4.46 -11.45
CA CYS A 81 0.06 -3.95 -11.36
C CYS A 81 -0.88 -4.97 -12.00
N GLY A 82 -1.96 -5.37 -11.35
CA GLY A 82 -2.87 -6.41 -11.85
C GLY A 82 -2.79 -7.69 -11.03
N GLY A 83 -3.94 -8.23 -10.65
CA GLY A 83 -4.06 -9.47 -9.87
C GLY A 83 -4.65 -9.27 -8.47
N ASN A 84 -4.75 -8.02 -8.01
CA ASN A 84 -5.33 -7.65 -6.72
C ASN A 84 -6.67 -6.88 -6.88
N VAL A 85 -7.43 -6.75 -5.79
CA VAL A 85 -8.69 -5.97 -5.78
C VAL A 85 -8.43 -4.53 -6.22
N GLY A 86 -9.15 -4.08 -7.24
CA GLY A 86 -9.08 -2.71 -7.73
C GLY A 86 -8.09 -2.48 -8.88
N ASP A 87 -7.32 -3.49 -9.28
CA ASP A 87 -6.41 -3.38 -10.42
C ASP A 87 -7.16 -3.52 -11.75
N ALA A 88 -7.51 -2.39 -12.36
CA ALA A 88 -8.07 -2.33 -13.72
C ALA A 88 -7.00 -2.38 -14.83
N VAL A 89 -5.72 -2.25 -14.45
CA VAL A 89 -4.58 -2.09 -15.33
C VAL A 89 -3.63 -3.27 -15.10
N ASN A 90 -3.01 -3.79 -16.16
CA ASN A 90 -2.04 -4.87 -16.07
C ASN A 90 -0.67 -4.40 -16.56
N ILE A 91 0.28 -4.25 -15.63
CA ILE A 91 1.67 -3.87 -15.89
C ILE A 91 2.55 -4.91 -15.18
N PRO A 92 3.03 -5.96 -15.86
CA PRO A 92 3.91 -6.95 -15.26
C PRO A 92 5.29 -6.35 -14.94
N ILE A 93 6.08 -7.05 -14.13
CA ILE A 93 7.53 -6.78 -14.02
C ILE A 93 8.22 -6.97 -15.39
N PRO A 94 9.45 -6.43 -15.60
CA PRO A 94 10.08 -6.44 -16.92
C PRO A 94 10.12 -7.83 -17.57
N GLN A 95 9.81 -7.90 -18.87
CA GLN A 95 9.72 -9.18 -19.58
C GLN A 95 11.03 -9.97 -19.52
N TRP A 96 12.18 -9.30 -19.67
CA TRP A 96 13.49 -9.96 -19.61
C TRP A 96 13.81 -10.59 -18.24
N VAL A 97 13.18 -10.11 -17.15
CA VAL A 97 13.25 -10.74 -15.82
C VAL A 97 12.39 -12.00 -15.79
N ARG A 98 11.17 -11.94 -16.36
CA ARG A 98 10.27 -13.09 -16.48
C ARG A 98 10.87 -14.20 -17.36
N ASP A 99 11.67 -13.82 -18.36
CA ASP A 99 12.41 -14.76 -19.20
C ASP A 99 13.51 -15.52 -18.42
N VAL A 100 14.08 -14.92 -17.37
CA VAL A 100 14.91 -15.65 -16.39
C VAL A 100 14.06 -16.67 -15.65
N GLY A 101 12.85 -16.28 -15.23
CA GLY A 101 11.89 -17.15 -14.55
C GLY A 101 11.40 -18.34 -15.38
N THR A 102 11.48 -18.27 -16.71
CA THR A 102 11.21 -19.41 -17.58
C THR A 102 12.24 -20.53 -17.43
N ARG A 103 13.50 -20.16 -17.15
CA ARG A 103 14.61 -21.13 -16.94
C ARG A 103 14.78 -21.49 -15.47
N ASP A 104 14.48 -20.55 -14.58
CA ASP A 104 14.53 -20.74 -13.15
C ASP A 104 13.23 -20.24 -12.50
N PRO A 105 12.18 -21.08 -12.39
CA PRO A 105 10.90 -20.67 -11.83
C PRO A 105 10.98 -20.31 -10.34
N ASP A 106 12.06 -20.70 -9.65
CA ASP A 106 12.28 -20.41 -8.23
C ASP A 106 12.73 -18.96 -7.97
N ILE A 107 12.83 -18.11 -9.00
CA ILE A 107 12.95 -16.66 -8.78
C ILE A 107 11.64 -16.03 -8.25
N PHE A 108 10.54 -16.76 -8.30
CA PHE A 108 9.22 -16.33 -7.86
C PHE A 108 8.82 -16.99 -6.56
N TYR A 109 8.07 -16.26 -5.73
CA TYR A 109 7.43 -16.83 -4.55
C TYR A 109 6.56 -18.03 -4.93
N THR A 110 6.66 -19.09 -4.14
CA THR A 110 6.07 -20.40 -4.45
C THR A 110 5.32 -20.96 -3.25
N ASP A 111 4.09 -21.44 -3.50
CA ASP A 111 3.22 -22.07 -2.49
C ASP A 111 3.56 -23.57 -2.29
N GLY A 112 2.87 -24.23 -1.36
CA GLY A 112 3.08 -25.66 -1.06
C GLY A 112 2.73 -26.60 -2.22
N HIS A 113 2.03 -26.11 -3.24
CA HIS A 113 1.60 -26.85 -4.42
C HIS A 113 2.53 -26.62 -5.63
N GLY A 114 3.54 -25.76 -5.49
CA GLY A 114 4.47 -25.41 -6.56
C GLY A 114 3.97 -24.30 -7.49
N THR A 115 2.85 -23.65 -7.18
CA THR A 115 2.31 -22.51 -7.93
C THR A 115 3.26 -21.33 -7.79
N ARG A 116 3.55 -20.66 -8.91
CA ARG A 116 4.48 -19.51 -8.96
C ARG A 116 3.70 -18.21 -9.01
N ASN A 117 3.88 -17.35 -8.02
CA ASN A 117 3.35 -15.99 -8.07
C ASN A 117 4.35 -15.09 -8.81
N ILE A 118 3.96 -14.64 -10.00
CA ILE A 118 4.83 -13.89 -10.92
C ILE A 118 4.84 -12.37 -10.69
N GLU A 119 4.18 -11.88 -9.63
CA GLU A 119 4.01 -10.45 -9.38
C GLU A 119 5.26 -9.80 -8.79
N TYR A 120 6.12 -10.57 -8.11
CA TYR A 120 7.32 -10.08 -7.43
C TYR A 120 8.39 -11.19 -7.33
N LEU A 121 9.67 -10.81 -7.23
CA LEU A 121 10.79 -11.75 -7.07
C LEU A 121 10.90 -12.22 -5.61
N THR A 122 11.11 -13.54 -5.38
CA THR A 122 11.29 -14.05 -4.02
C THR A 122 12.47 -13.37 -3.33
N LEU A 123 12.35 -13.06 -2.04
CA LEU A 123 13.48 -12.54 -1.26
C LEU A 123 14.67 -13.53 -1.21
N GLY A 124 14.45 -14.80 -1.53
CA GLY A 124 15.51 -15.81 -1.67
C GLY A 124 16.53 -15.49 -2.77
N VAL A 125 16.17 -14.63 -3.74
CA VAL A 125 17.07 -14.19 -4.83
C VAL A 125 17.62 -12.77 -4.65
N ASP A 126 17.41 -12.13 -3.50
CA ASP A 126 17.93 -10.80 -3.17
C ASP A 126 19.41 -10.64 -3.53
N ASN A 127 20.21 -11.64 -3.18
CA ASN A 127 21.67 -11.66 -3.34
C ASN A 127 22.16 -12.69 -4.38
N GLN A 128 21.26 -13.28 -5.17
CA GLN A 128 21.61 -14.28 -6.18
C GLN A 128 21.84 -13.59 -7.54
N PRO A 129 23.04 -13.68 -8.16
CA PRO A 129 23.38 -12.92 -9.37
C PRO A 129 22.81 -13.54 -10.68
N LEU A 130 21.51 -13.82 -10.70
CA LEU A 130 20.83 -14.58 -11.75
C LEU A 130 20.38 -13.72 -12.94
N PHE A 131 20.27 -12.40 -12.74
CA PHE A 131 19.65 -11.48 -13.68
C PHE A 131 20.70 -10.82 -14.57
N HIS A 132 21.27 -11.62 -15.47
CA HIS A 132 22.36 -11.22 -16.36
C HIS A 132 23.59 -10.68 -15.59
N GLY A 133 23.96 -11.36 -14.50
CA GLY A 133 25.09 -11.01 -13.64
C GLY A 133 24.74 -10.05 -12.49
N ARG A 134 23.49 -9.59 -12.39
CA ARG A 134 22.98 -8.79 -11.25
C ARG A 134 22.13 -9.62 -10.30
N SER A 135 22.12 -9.26 -9.02
CA SER A 135 21.13 -9.74 -8.05
C SER A 135 19.87 -8.87 -8.03
N ALA A 136 18.80 -9.34 -7.38
CA ALA A 136 17.57 -8.54 -7.27
C ALA A 136 17.80 -7.20 -6.55
N VAL A 137 18.52 -7.22 -5.41
CA VAL A 137 18.86 -5.98 -4.68
C VAL A 137 19.70 -5.02 -5.54
N GLN A 138 20.64 -5.55 -6.35
CA GLN A 138 21.40 -4.72 -7.28
C GLN A 138 20.52 -4.09 -8.37
N MET A 139 19.53 -4.82 -8.90
CA MET A 139 18.56 -4.25 -9.85
C MET A 139 17.74 -3.13 -9.22
N TYR A 140 17.25 -3.34 -7.99
CA TYR A 140 16.49 -2.32 -7.26
C TYR A 140 17.33 -1.07 -6.98
N ALA A 141 18.59 -1.24 -6.54
CA ALA A 141 19.52 -0.14 -6.30
C ALA A 141 19.88 0.62 -7.59
N ASP A 142 20.18 -0.10 -8.68
CA ASP A 142 20.44 0.50 -10.00
C ASP A 142 19.23 1.33 -10.49
N TYR A 143 18.01 0.80 -10.33
CA TYR A 143 16.77 1.47 -10.70
C TYR A 143 16.57 2.78 -9.91
N MET A 144 16.69 2.72 -8.57
CA MET A 144 16.57 3.91 -7.72
C MET A 144 17.67 4.94 -8.02
N THR A 145 18.88 4.48 -8.33
CA THR A 145 20.00 5.34 -8.73
C THR A 145 19.66 6.10 -10.01
N SER A 146 19.18 5.38 -11.03
CA SER A 146 18.74 5.94 -12.30
C SER A 146 17.58 6.91 -12.14
N PHE A 147 16.61 6.60 -11.25
CA PHE A 147 15.51 7.49 -10.90
C PHE A 147 16.02 8.80 -10.31
N ARG A 148 16.88 8.73 -9.28
CA ARG A 148 17.47 9.91 -8.63
C ARG A 148 18.20 10.81 -9.63
N GLU A 149 18.99 10.23 -10.52
CA GLU A 149 19.74 10.98 -11.53
C GLU A 149 18.81 11.68 -12.53
N ASN A 150 17.75 10.99 -12.97
CA ASN A 150 16.82 11.52 -13.96
C ASN A 150 15.79 12.48 -13.40
N MET A 151 15.48 12.38 -12.11
CA MET A 151 14.48 13.19 -11.41
C MET A 151 15.11 14.23 -10.48
N LYS A 152 16.43 14.48 -10.62
CA LYS A 152 17.19 15.40 -9.78
C LYS A 152 16.54 16.78 -9.65
N ASP A 153 16.06 17.33 -10.76
CA ASP A 153 15.44 18.67 -10.75
C ASP A 153 14.18 18.72 -9.87
N PHE A 154 13.38 17.63 -9.86
CA PHE A 154 12.19 17.52 -9.02
C PHE A 154 12.52 17.28 -7.54
N LEU A 155 13.61 16.55 -7.26
CA LEU A 155 14.12 16.33 -5.91
C LEU A 155 14.71 17.63 -5.32
N ASP A 156 15.53 18.35 -6.09
CA ASP A 156 16.18 19.59 -5.68
C ASP A 156 15.14 20.71 -5.46
N ALA A 157 14.10 20.75 -6.30
CA ALA A 157 12.97 21.69 -6.16
C ALA A 157 12.01 21.35 -5.01
N GLY A 158 12.19 20.20 -4.34
CA GLY A 158 11.30 19.75 -3.27
C GLY A 158 9.89 19.34 -3.74
N VAL A 159 9.74 18.97 -5.02
CA VAL A 159 8.50 18.41 -5.55
C VAL A 159 8.34 16.99 -5.03
N ILE A 160 9.37 16.15 -5.23
CA ILE A 160 9.41 14.80 -4.67
C ILE A 160 9.82 14.92 -3.20
N VAL A 161 8.95 14.46 -2.30
CA VAL A 161 9.13 14.59 -0.83
C VAL A 161 9.22 13.24 -0.12
N ASP A 162 8.80 12.16 -0.78
CA ASP A 162 8.76 10.81 -0.23
C ASP A 162 9.07 9.79 -1.34
N ILE A 163 9.91 8.82 -1.00
CA ILE A 163 10.19 7.64 -1.80
C ILE A 163 9.69 6.43 -1.01
N GLU A 164 8.59 5.85 -1.45
CA GLU A 164 8.11 4.59 -0.91
C GLU A 164 8.77 3.44 -1.67
N VAL A 165 9.50 2.59 -0.96
CA VAL A 165 10.24 1.49 -1.59
C VAL A 165 9.38 0.23 -1.57
N GLY A 166 9.00 -0.27 -2.75
CA GLY A 166 8.19 -1.48 -2.86
C GLY A 166 8.99 -2.73 -2.48
N LEU A 167 8.48 -3.54 -1.55
CA LEU A 167 9.19 -4.70 -0.96
C LEU A 167 8.48 -6.05 -1.18
N GLY A 168 7.53 -6.09 -2.10
CA GLY A 168 6.70 -7.28 -2.32
C GLY A 168 5.50 -7.04 -3.21
N PRO A 169 4.53 -7.98 -3.24
CA PRO A 169 3.27 -7.82 -3.97
C PRO A 169 2.54 -6.53 -3.54
N ALA A 170 1.97 -5.81 -4.51
CA ALA A 170 1.38 -4.47 -4.31
C ALA A 170 2.33 -3.42 -3.68
N GLY A 171 3.65 -3.68 -3.70
CA GLY A 171 4.66 -2.82 -3.08
C GLY A 171 4.79 -3.02 -1.56
N GLU A 172 4.02 -3.93 -0.99
CA GLU A 172 3.95 -4.15 0.46
C GLU A 172 5.03 -5.12 0.92
N MET A 173 5.59 -4.89 2.11
CA MET A 173 6.58 -5.76 2.73
C MET A 173 5.93 -7.03 3.31
N ARG A 174 5.54 -7.97 2.45
CA ARG A 174 4.88 -9.23 2.82
C ARG A 174 5.10 -10.32 1.79
N TYR A 175 4.67 -11.53 2.14
CA TYR A 175 4.49 -12.61 1.17
C TYR A 175 3.14 -12.49 0.42
N PRO A 176 3.01 -13.05 -0.80
CA PRO A 176 1.74 -13.10 -1.54
C PRO A 176 0.85 -14.22 -1.02
N SER A 177 0.46 -14.18 0.26
CA SER A 177 -0.25 -15.27 0.96
C SER A 177 -1.76 -15.33 0.69
N TYR A 178 -2.35 -14.27 0.13
CA TYR A 178 -3.77 -14.18 -0.24
C TYR A 178 -3.98 -13.84 -1.73
N PRO A 179 -3.37 -14.59 -2.67
CA PRO A 179 -3.44 -14.27 -4.09
C PRO A 179 -4.82 -14.63 -4.64
N GLN A 180 -5.63 -13.61 -4.96
CA GLN A 180 -6.94 -13.82 -5.61
C GLN A 180 -6.78 -14.56 -6.95
N SER A 181 -5.67 -14.31 -7.64
CA SER A 181 -5.26 -14.98 -8.88
C SER A 181 -5.04 -16.49 -8.73
N HIS A 182 -4.92 -17.02 -7.51
CA HIS A 182 -4.78 -18.46 -7.24
C HIS A 182 -5.95 -19.01 -6.40
N GLY A 183 -7.09 -18.32 -6.40
CA GLY A 183 -8.33 -18.83 -5.81
C GLY A 183 -8.51 -18.53 -4.33
N TRP A 184 -7.63 -17.74 -3.71
CA TRP A 184 -7.91 -17.21 -2.38
C TRP A 184 -9.11 -16.25 -2.41
N SER A 185 -9.93 -16.30 -1.37
CA SER A 185 -11.07 -15.40 -1.15
C SER A 185 -11.14 -14.99 0.31
N PHE A 186 -11.43 -13.72 0.56
CA PHE A 186 -11.62 -13.22 1.90
C PHE A 186 -12.77 -13.96 2.61
N PRO A 187 -12.63 -14.38 3.88
CA PRO A 187 -11.51 -14.15 4.80
C PRO A 187 -10.58 -15.37 4.98
N GLY A 188 -10.18 -16.11 3.93
CA GLY A 188 -9.32 -17.29 4.06
C GLY A 188 -8.00 -17.03 4.79
N ILE A 189 -7.46 -18.03 5.52
CA ILE A 189 -6.18 -17.90 6.27
C ILE A 189 -4.94 -17.64 5.40
N GLY A 190 -5.02 -17.91 4.09
CA GLY A 190 -3.88 -17.84 3.20
C GLY A 190 -2.95 -19.06 3.30
N GLU A 191 -1.81 -19.01 2.63
CA GLU A 191 -0.78 -20.07 2.73
C GLU A 191 0.62 -19.47 2.97
N PHE A 192 1.52 -20.27 3.53
CA PHE A 192 2.95 -19.91 3.61
C PHE A 192 3.61 -20.01 2.24
N ILE A 193 4.23 -18.93 1.77
CA ILE A 193 4.77 -18.82 0.42
C ILE A 193 6.31 -18.82 0.44
N CYS A 194 6.87 -19.94 0.87
CA CYS A 194 8.32 -20.12 1.05
C CYS A 194 8.88 -21.37 0.38
N TYR A 195 8.18 -21.93 -0.61
CA TYR A 195 8.52 -23.21 -1.22
C TYR A 195 9.42 -23.10 -2.46
N ASP A 196 9.94 -21.92 -2.79
CA ASP A 196 10.98 -21.80 -3.80
C ASP A 196 12.29 -22.43 -3.29
N LYS A 197 13.12 -22.94 -4.20
CA LYS A 197 14.34 -23.68 -3.82
C LYS A 197 15.32 -22.84 -2.98
N TYR A 198 15.30 -21.51 -3.08
CA TYR A 198 16.22 -20.63 -2.36
C TYR A 198 15.81 -20.53 -0.89
N LEU A 199 14.54 -20.26 -0.62
CA LEU A 199 14.00 -20.22 0.75
C LEU A 199 13.96 -21.60 1.40
N GLN A 200 13.70 -22.66 0.63
CA GLN A 200 13.82 -24.04 1.14
C GLN A 200 15.26 -24.36 1.60
N ALA A 201 16.26 -23.94 0.84
CA ALA A 201 17.66 -24.14 1.21
C ALA A 201 18.05 -23.31 2.43
N ASP A 202 17.60 -22.05 2.51
CA ASP A 202 17.82 -21.17 3.66
C ASP A 202 17.21 -21.76 4.94
N PHE A 203 15.96 -22.23 4.90
CA PHE A 203 15.33 -22.89 6.05
C PHE A 203 16.09 -24.12 6.51
N LYS A 204 16.48 -25.01 5.58
CA LYS A 204 17.25 -26.22 5.92
C LYS A 204 18.58 -25.87 6.60
N ALA A 205 19.27 -24.83 6.12
CA ALA A 205 20.50 -24.35 6.74
C ALA A 205 20.24 -23.78 8.14
N ALA A 206 19.18 -22.97 8.32
CA ALA A 206 18.79 -22.43 9.62
C ALA A 206 18.41 -23.52 10.62
N ALA A 207 17.66 -24.53 10.19
CA ALA A 207 17.24 -25.67 11.01
C ALA A 207 18.44 -26.52 11.46
N ALA A 208 19.37 -26.81 10.55
CA ALA A 208 20.62 -27.50 10.88
C ALA A 208 21.48 -26.70 11.89
N ALA A 209 21.52 -25.37 11.77
CA ALA A 209 22.28 -24.50 12.66
C ALA A 209 21.80 -24.52 14.11
N VAL A 210 20.53 -24.85 14.36
CA VAL A 210 19.96 -25.01 15.71
C VAL A 210 19.90 -26.48 16.16
N GLY A 211 20.57 -27.38 15.45
CA GLY A 211 20.65 -28.80 15.81
C GLY A 211 19.43 -29.64 15.42
N HIS A 212 18.54 -29.09 14.58
CA HIS A 212 17.32 -29.76 14.11
C HIS A 212 17.27 -29.89 12.58
N PRO A 213 18.23 -30.57 11.93
CA PRO A 213 18.24 -30.73 10.48
C PRO A 213 17.03 -31.53 9.94
N GLU A 214 16.32 -32.25 10.80
CA GLU A 214 15.09 -32.98 10.50
C GLU A 214 13.83 -32.09 10.41
N TRP A 215 13.92 -30.82 10.82
CA TRP A 215 12.77 -29.93 10.72
C TRP A 215 12.48 -29.53 9.27
N GLU A 216 11.24 -29.77 8.88
CA GLU A 216 10.65 -29.35 7.60
C GLU A 216 9.65 -28.21 7.82
N PHE A 217 9.15 -27.62 6.72
CA PHE A 217 8.00 -26.71 6.79
C PHE A 217 6.78 -27.39 7.43
N PRO A 218 5.86 -26.62 8.05
CA PRO A 218 4.65 -27.18 8.64
C PRO A 218 3.76 -27.77 7.53
N ASN A 219 3.35 -29.03 7.73
CA ASN A 219 2.55 -29.80 6.76
C ASN A 219 1.06 -29.83 7.12
N ASP A 220 0.69 -29.17 8.21
CA ASP A 220 -0.61 -29.26 8.89
C ASP A 220 -1.35 -27.91 8.90
N VAL A 221 -1.06 -27.09 7.88
CA VAL A 221 -1.43 -25.68 7.72
C VAL A 221 -2.72 -25.42 6.93
N GLY A 222 -3.34 -26.45 6.36
CA GLY A 222 -4.51 -26.29 5.50
C GLY A 222 -4.19 -25.66 4.15
N GLN A 223 -5.18 -24.99 3.56
CA GLN A 223 -5.10 -24.29 2.27
C GLN A 223 -5.58 -22.83 2.38
N TYR A 224 -5.42 -22.07 1.29
CA TYR A 224 -5.77 -20.65 1.19
C TYR A 224 -7.09 -20.24 1.87
N ASN A 225 -8.17 -20.99 1.64
CA ASN A 225 -9.53 -20.65 2.06
C ASN A 225 -10.01 -21.39 3.32
N ASP A 226 -9.13 -22.14 3.98
CA ASP A 226 -9.46 -22.73 5.27
C ASP A 226 -9.65 -21.62 6.33
N THR A 227 -10.28 -22.01 7.43
CA THR A 227 -10.36 -21.23 8.66
C THR A 227 -9.39 -21.81 9.70
N PRO A 228 -8.93 -21.05 10.70
CA PRO A 228 -7.91 -21.50 11.64
C PRO A 228 -8.20 -22.87 12.29
N GLU A 229 -9.45 -23.08 12.71
CA GLU A 229 -9.93 -24.30 13.36
C GLU A 229 -9.93 -25.55 12.47
N ARG A 230 -9.85 -25.39 11.14
CA ARG A 230 -9.77 -26.50 10.18
C ARG A 230 -8.36 -27.10 10.09
N THR A 231 -7.37 -26.41 10.65
CA THR A 231 -5.95 -26.76 10.53
C THR A 231 -5.41 -27.22 11.88
N GLN A 232 -4.42 -28.12 11.88
CA GLN A 232 -3.74 -28.46 13.15
C GLN A 232 -2.73 -27.38 13.55
N PHE A 233 -2.23 -26.64 12.57
CA PHE A 233 -1.27 -25.57 12.80
C PHE A 233 -1.91 -24.36 13.48
N PHE A 234 -3.00 -23.80 12.94
CA PHE A 234 -3.58 -22.52 13.41
C PHE A 234 -4.73 -22.67 14.40
N ARG A 235 -5.25 -23.88 14.66
CA ARG A 235 -6.30 -24.05 15.70
C ARG A 235 -5.78 -23.60 17.06
N ASP A 236 -6.71 -23.34 17.97
CA ASP A 236 -6.33 -23.04 19.36
C ASP A 236 -5.48 -24.17 19.96
N ASN A 237 -4.41 -23.80 20.66
CA ASN A 237 -3.34 -24.71 21.12
C ASN A 237 -2.70 -25.58 20.00
N GLY A 238 -2.73 -25.11 18.75
CA GLY A 238 -2.17 -25.77 17.58
C GLY A 238 -0.65 -25.78 17.51
N THR A 239 -0.10 -26.39 16.44
CA THR A 239 1.35 -26.59 16.30
C THR A 239 2.12 -25.28 16.06
N TYR A 240 1.45 -24.16 15.76
CA TYR A 240 2.08 -22.82 15.75
C TYR A 240 2.73 -22.44 17.09
N LEU A 241 2.25 -22.98 18.21
CA LEU A 241 2.83 -22.79 19.54
C LEU A 241 3.95 -23.78 19.88
N SER A 242 4.16 -24.82 19.08
CA SER A 242 5.24 -25.80 19.31
C SER A 242 6.62 -25.16 19.09
N GLU A 243 7.69 -25.80 19.57
CA GLU A 243 9.05 -25.33 19.33
C GLU A 243 9.36 -25.20 17.83
N LYS A 244 9.04 -26.23 17.05
CA LYS A 244 9.19 -26.23 15.58
C LYS A 244 8.34 -25.14 14.92
N GLY A 245 7.10 -24.95 15.38
CA GLY A 245 6.20 -23.91 14.85
C GLY A 245 6.73 -22.50 15.10
N ARG A 246 7.15 -22.20 16.34
CA ARG A 246 7.75 -20.92 16.71
C ARG A 246 9.05 -20.67 15.96
N PHE A 247 9.89 -21.70 15.78
CA PHE A 247 11.11 -21.60 14.98
C PHE A 247 10.80 -21.24 13.52
N PHE A 248 9.86 -21.96 12.90
CA PHE A 248 9.44 -21.69 11.52
C PHE A 248 8.87 -20.27 11.36
N LEU A 249 7.97 -19.85 12.24
CA LEU A 249 7.37 -18.50 12.19
C LEU A 249 8.41 -17.40 12.42
N ALA A 250 9.37 -17.62 13.31
CA ALA A 250 10.49 -16.71 13.50
C ALA A 250 11.35 -16.63 12.24
N TRP A 251 11.75 -17.76 11.65
CA TRP A 251 12.50 -17.78 10.40
C TRP A 251 11.77 -17.05 9.26
N TYR A 252 10.49 -17.37 9.04
CA TYR A 252 9.68 -16.82 7.96
C TYR A 252 9.50 -15.30 8.10
N SER A 253 9.11 -14.83 9.29
CA SER A 253 8.97 -13.38 9.54
C SER A 253 10.30 -12.61 9.53
N ASN A 254 11.38 -13.22 10.04
CA ASN A 254 12.71 -12.60 10.01
C ASN A 254 13.22 -12.41 8.59
N ASN A 255 12.85 -13.28 7.65
CA ASN A 255 13.27 -13.17 6.26
C ASN A 255 12.68 -11.94 5.58
N LEU A 256 11.43 -11.56 5.88
CA LEU A 256 10.91 -10.25 5.46
C LEU A 256 11.70 -9.11 6.09
N ILE A 257 11.96 -9.15 7.41
CA ILE A 257 12.71 -8.08 8.11
C ILE A 257 14.07 -7.85 7.46
N LYS A 258 14.82 -8.93 7.19
CA LYS A 258 16.12 -8.87 6.51
C LYS A 258 16.00 -8.38 5.08
N HIS A 259 14.95 -8.75 4.35
CA HIS A 259 14.67 -8.25 2.99
C HIS A 259 14.50 -6.72 2.99
N GLY A 260 13.65 -6.21 3.88
CA GLY A 260 13.43 -4.78 4.04
C GLY A 260 14.70 -4.02 4.46
N ASP A 261 15.46 -4.51 5.44
CA ASP A 261 16.70 -3.87 5.90
C ASP A 261 17.72 -3.71 4.77
N ARG A 262 17.96 -4.77 3.98
CA ARG A 262 18.91 -4.75 2.86
C ARG A 262 18.51 -3.72 1.80
N ILE A 263 17.25 -3.74 1.36
CA ILE A 263 16.80 -2.87 0.27
C ILE A 263 16.72 -1.41 0.74
N LEU A 264 16.28 -1.15 1.98
CA LEU A 264 16.27 0.19 2.55
C LEU A 264 17.68 0.75 2.78
N ASP A 265 18.65 -0.11 3.07
CA ASP A 265 20.04 0.33 3.14
C ASP A 265 20.54 0.85 1.79
N GLU A 266 20.21 0.17 0.69
CA GLU A 266 20.51 0.62 -0.66
C GLU A 266 19.74 1.89 -1.04
N ALA A 267 18.43 1.94 -0.77
CA ALA A 267 17.63 3.14 -0.99
C ALA A 267 18.20 4.35 -0.24
N ASN A 268 18.62 4.16 1.02
CA ASN A 268 19.25 5.19 1.81
C ASN A 268 20.59 5.67 1.24
N LYS A 269 21.44 4.76 0.71
CA LYS A 269 22.68 5.15 0.00
C LYS A 269 22.36 5.97 -1.25
N VAL A 270 21.35 5.59 -2.00
CA VAL A 270 20.94 6.29 -3.23
C VAL A 270 20.48 7.71 -2.93
N PHE A 271 19.54 7.86 -2.00
CA PHE A 271 18.88 9.14 -1.68
C PHE A 271 19.57 9.93 -0.55
N LEU A 272 20.76 9.51 -0.13
CA LEU A 272 21.57 10.21 0.87
C LEU A 272 21.73 11.69 0.52
N GLY A 273 21.39 12.57 1.48
CA GLY A 273 21.52 14.01 1.34
C GLY A 273 20.35 14.72 0.64
N TYR A 274 19.36 13.99 0.12
CA TYR A 274 18.15 14.59 -0.44
C TYR A 274 17.10 14.87 0.63
N LYS A 275 16.28 15.90 0.42
CA LYS A 275 15.19 16.27 1.35
C LYS A 275 13.94 15.42 1.12
N VAL A 276 14.11 14.11 1.25
CA VAL A 276 13.04 13.11 1.06
C VAL A 276 12.93 12.21 2.28
N GLN A 277 11.73 11.69 2.50
CA GLN A 277 11.49 10.58 3.41
C GLN A 277 11.61 9.25 2.63
N LEU A 278 12.15 8.22 3.27
CA LEU A 278 11.99 6.85 2.79
C LEU A 278 10.84 6.19 3.55
N ALA A 279 9.98 5.49 2.85
CA ALA A 279 8.86 4.75 3.43
C ALA A 279 8.84 3.30 2.96
N ILE A 280 8.21 2.45 3.77
CA ILE A 280 7.73 1.13 3.32
C ILE A 280 6.23 1.05 3.53
N LYS A 281 5.57 0.19 2.75
CA LYS A 281 4.16 -0.14 2.96
C LYS A 281 4.02 -1.44 3.74
N ILE A 282 3.23 -1.39 4.82
CA ILE A 282 2.83 -2.56 5.61
C ILE A 282 1.33 -2.79 5.39
N SER A 283 0.98 -4.00 4.98
CA SER A 283 -0.41 -4.36 4.68
C SER A 283 -1.24 -4.58 5.95
N GLY A 284 -2.49 -4.12 5.93
CA GLY A 284 -3.47 -4.29 7.00
C GLY A 284 -4.20 -5.63 6.93
N ILE A 285 -3.58 -6.68 7.48
CA ILE A 285 -4.14 -8.04 7.51
C ILE A 285 -5.06 -8.19 8.72
N HIS A 286 -6.27 -7.66 8.60
CA HIS A 286 -7.17 -7.48 9.74
C HIS A 286 -8.04 -8.70 10.07
N TRP A 287 -8.18 -9.66 9.15
CA TRP A 287 -8.97 -10.89 9.40
C TRP A 287 -8.18 -11.92 10.19
N TRP A 288 -8.88 -12.73 10.98
CA TRP A 288 -8.32 -13.62 12.01
C TRP A 288 -7.52 -12.93 13.12
N TYR A 289 -7.48 -11.59 13.18
CA TYR A 289 -6.81 -10.86 14.27
C TYR A 289 -7.44 -11.16 15.64
N LYS A 290 -8.75 -11.46 15.70
CA LYS A 290 -9.46 -11.76 16.96
C LYS A 290 -9.25 -13.19 17.47
N VAL A 291 -8.53 -14.05 16.74
CA VAL A 291 -8.25 -15.43 17.18
C VAL A 291 -6.79 -15.57 17.63
N PRO A 292 -6.49 -16.49 18.58
CA PRO A 292 -5.15 -16.59 19.17
C PRO A 292 -4.00 -16.77 18.18
N SER A 293 -4.23 -17.44 17.05
CA SER A 293 -3.20 -17.73 16.07
C SER A 293 -2.93 -16.61 15.08
N HIS A 294 -3.79 -15.59 14.95
CA HIS A 294 -3.59 -14.50 13.99
C HIS A 294 -3.24 -15.02 12.57
N ALA A 295 -3.92 -16.09 12.12
CA ALA A 295 -3.43 -16.98 11.06
C ALA A 295 -3.03 -16.26 9.76
N ALA A 296 -3.82 -15.28 9.32
CA ALA A 296 -3.51 -14.52 8.10
C ALA A 296 -2.31 -13.60 8.24
N GLU A 297 -2.09 -13.01 9.41
CA GLU A 297 -0.87 -12.23 9.68
C GLU A 297 0.35 -13.15 9.60
N LEU A 298 0.27 -14.35 10.19
CA LEU A 298 1.36 -15.32 10.16
C LEU A 298 1.71 -15.74 8.72
N THR A 299 0.73 -16.08 7.88
CA THR A 299 0.98 -16.48 6.49
C THR A 299 1.49 -15.32 5.63
N ALA A 300 1.04 -14.09 5.90
CA ALA A 300 1.58 -12.87 5.28
C ALA A 300 3.03 -12.54 5.71
N GLY A 301 3.51 -13.17 6.80
CA GLY A 301 4.86 -13.05 7.33
C GLY A 301 4.99 -12.10 8.52
N TYR A 302 3.88 -11.57 9.03
CA TYR A 302 3.85 -10.80 10.26
C TYR A 302 3.63 -11.75 11.44
N TYR A 303 4.70 -12.09 12.16
CA TYR A 303 4.60 -12.95 13.33
C TYR A 303 4.01 -12.19 14.54
N ASN A 304 2.75 -11.78 14.44
CA ASN A 304 2.01 -11.08 15.47
C ASN A 304 1.16 -12.07 16.27
N LEU A 305 1.21 -11.97 17.59
CA LEU A 305 0.36 -12.73 18.51
C LEU A 305 -0.06 -11.82 19.68
N HIS A 306 -0.88 -12.33 20.59
CA HIS A 306 -1.26 -11.60 21.81
C HIS A 306 -0.05 -11.23 22.69
N ASP A 307 0.98 -12.07 22.76
CA ASP A 307 2.17 -11.89 23.60
C ASP A 307 3.42 -11.49 22.80
N ARG A 308 3.30 -11.29 21.48
CA ARG A 308 4.41 -10.97 20.57
C ARG A 308 4.00 -9.87 19.59
N ASP A 309 4.64 -8.71 19.67
CA ASP A 309 4.42 -7.61 18.74
C ASP A 309 5.19 -7.81 17.43
N GLY A 310 4.49 -8.33 16.41
CA GLY A 310 5.06 -8.52 15.07
C GLY A 310 5.48 -7.22 14.40
N TYR A 311 4.71 -6.15 14.57
CA TYR A 311 4.91 -4.90 13.86
C TYR A 311 6.00 -4.01 14.47
N ARG A 312 6.17 -4.07 15.80
CA ARG A 312 7.26 -3.32 16.45
C ARG A 312 8.64 -3.84 16.08
N THR A 313 8.77 -5.12 15.72
CA THR A 313 10.04 -5.64 15.18
C THR A 313 10.38 -5.02 13.82
N ILE A 314 9.38 -4.84 12.94
CA ILE A 314 9.56 -4.13 11.67
C ILE A 314 9.91 -2.66 11.94
N ALA A 315 9.17 -1.96 12.81
CA ALA A 315 9.45 -0.58 13.17
C ALA A 315 10.88 -0.40 13.74
N ARG A 316 11.35 -1.35 14.57
CA ARG A 316 12.71 -1.35 15.12
C ARG A 316 13.77 -1.46 14.02
N MET A 317 13.53 -2.26 12.98
CA MET A 317 14.40 -2.33 11.80
C MET A 317 14.43 -0.99 11.06
N LEU A 318 13.26 -0.39 10.78
CA LEU A 318 13.17 0.88 10.04
C LEU A 318 13.89 2.05 10.72
N LYS A 319 13.99 2.01 12.06
CA LYS A 319 14.60 3.06 12.88
C LYS A 319 15.99 3.46 12.42
N ARG A 320 16.85 2.50 12.06
CA ARG A 320 18.22 2.83 11.63
C ARG A 320 18.24 3.56 10.29
N HIS A 321 17.26 3.33 9.42
CA HIS A 321 17.19 3.98 8.10
C HIS A 321 16.51 5.35 8.16
N ARG A 322 15.94 5.73 9.32
CA ARG A 322 14.98 6.84 9.45
C ARG A 322 13.83 6.73 8.46
N ALA A 323 13.45 5.49 8.15
CA ALA A 323 12.32 5.21 7.29
C ALA A 323 11.02 5.31 8.09
N SER A 324 9.93 5.63 7.39
CA SER A 324 8.58 5.68 7.95
C SER A 324 7.79 4.42 7.62
N ILE A 325 6.73 4.21 8.40
CA ILE A 325 5.71 3.22 8.08
C ILE A 325 4.60 3.93 7.29
N ASN A 326 4.18 3.34 6.18
CA ASN A 326 2.89 3.63 5.56
C ASN A 326 1.97 2.42 5.75
N PHE A 327 0.87 2.59 6.47
CA PHE A 327 -0.03 1.51 6.85
C PHE A 327 -1.43 1.65 6.23
N THR A 328 -2.02 0.55 5.77
CA THR A 328 -3.37 0.58 5.15
C THR A 328 -4.49 0.38 6.19
N CYS A 329 -5.76 0.37 5.75
CA CYS A 329 -6.97 0.12 6.58
C CYS A 329 -7.40 1.27 7.51
N ALA A 330 -6.90 2.48 7.32
CA ALA A 330 -7.22 3.60 8.21
C ALA A 330 -8.70 4.05 8.19
N GLU A 331 -9.47 3.60 7.21
CA GLU A 331 -10.88 3.94 7.03
C GLU A 331 -11.85 2.92 7.64
N MET A 332 -11.37 1.69 7.89
CA MET A 332 -12.18 0.55 8.28
C MET A 332 -12.59 0.60 9.76
N ARG A 333 -13.82 0.18 10.02
CA ARG A 333 -14.34 -0.13 11.37
C ARG A 333 -14.62 -1.60 11.52
N ASP A 334 -14.51 -2.07 12.76
CA ASP A 334 -14.82 -3.44 13.13
C ASP A 334 -16.26 -3.83 12.81
N SER A 335 -17.19 -2.89 13.01
CA SER A 335 -18.62 -3.06 12.76
C SER A 335 -18.98 -3.29 11.30
N GLU A 336 -18.08 -2.97 10.36
CA GLU A 336 -18.29 -3.12 8.91
C GLU A 336 -17.83 -4.49 8.41
N GLN A 337 -17.19 -5.28 9.26
CA GLN A 337 -16.60 -6.56 8.91
C GLN A 337 -17.55 -7.71 9.22
N SER A 338 -17.53 -8.76 8.40
CA SER A 338 -18.27 -9.99 8.69
C SER A 338 -17.76 -10.60 9.99
N SER A 339 -18.68 -11.01 10.88
CA SER A 339 -18.34 -11.65 12.15
C SER A 339 -17.53 -12.95 11.94
N GLN A 340 -17.78 -13.66 10.84
CA GLN A 340 -17.06 -14.89 10.47
C GLN A 340 -15.58 -14.65 10.17
N ALA A 341 -15.20 -13.43 9.79
CA ALA A 341 -13.81 -13.10 9.48
C ALA A 341 -12.93 -12.92 10.72
N MET A 342 -13.52 -12.88 11.93
CA MET A 342 -12.82 -12.62 13.19
C MET A 342 -11.88 -11.41 13.08
N SER A 343 -12.42 -10.36 12.47
CA SER A 343 -11.68 -9.23 11.93
C SER A 343 -11.64 -8.05 12.91
N ALA A 344 -10.48 -7.40 13.05
CA ALA A 344 -10.23 -6.26 13.96
C ALA A 344 -9.35 -5.16 13.33
N PRO A 345 -9.81 -4.47 12.27
CA PRO A 345 -9.05 -3.39 11.66
C PRO A 345 -8.73 -2.25 12.63
N GLU A 346 -9.62 -1.92 13.58
CA GLU A 346 -9.40 -0.79 14.49
C GLU A 346 -8.27 -1.06 15.48
N GLU A 347 -8.25 -2.25 16.09
CA GLU A 347 -7.19 -2.68 16.99
C GLU A 347 -5.87 -2.88 16.26
N LEU A 348 -5.91 -3.39 15.03
CA LEU A 348 -4.72 -3.54 14.21
C LEU A 348 -4.08 -2.18 13.89
N VAL A 349 -4.87 -1.18 13.46
CA VAL A 349 -4.38 0.19 13.26
C VAL A 349 -3.75 0.72 14.56
N GLN A 350 -4.44 0.58 15.69
CA GLN A 350 -3.91 1.02 16.99
C GLN A 350 -2.56 0.38 17.33
N GLN A 351 -2.42 -0.93 17.09
CA GLN A 351 -1.16 -1.65 17.33
C GLN A 351 -0.03 -1.10 16.45
N VAL A 352 -0.24 -1.03 15.13
CA VAL A 352 0.82 -0.65 14.18
C VAL A 352 1.26 0.79 14.37
N LEU A 353 0.33 1.72 14.53
CA LEU A 353 0.64 3.13 14.78
C LEU A 353 1.41 3.30 16.09
N SER A 354 0.96 2.64 17.16
CA SER A 354 1.63 2.68 18.45
C SER A 354 3.04 2.09 18.38
N ALA A 355 3.23 0.98 17.66
CA ALA A 355 4.54 0.39 17.44
C ALA A 355 5.51 1.34 16.73
N GLY A 356 5.06 2.01 15.66
CA GLY A 356 5.84 3.00 14.94
C GLY A 356 6.24 4.20 15.80
N TRP A 357 5.29 4.80 16.52
CA TRP A 357 5.56 5.95 17.40
C TRP A 357 6.48 5.61 18.57
N ARG A 358 6.34 4.41 19.16
CA ARG A 358 7.26 3.91 20.21
C ARG A 358 8.70 3.79 19.72
N GLU A 359 8.89 3.54 18.43
CA GLU A 359 10.20 3.48 17.80
C GLU A 359 10.72 4.84 17.31
N GLY A 360 9.90 5.89 17.47
CA GLY A 360 10.23 7.26 17.06
C GLY A 360 10.13 7.47 15.54
N LEU A 361 9.31 6.66 14.86
CA LEU A 361 9.10 6.78 13.42
C LEU A 361 7.97 7.74 13.11
N ASN A 362 8.07 8.38 11.95
CA ASN A 362 6.90 8.90 11.26
C ASN A 362 6.03 7.72 10.83
N VAL A 363 4.72 7.84 11.04
CA VAL A 363 3.74 6.87 10.56
C VAL A 363 2.71 7.60 9.72
N ALA A 364 2.54 7.15 8.48
CA ALA A 364 1.52 7.59 7.55
C ALA A 364 0.51 6.44 7.33
N CYS A 365 -0.65 6.78 6.77
CA CYS A 365 -1.63 5.77 6.40
C CYS A 365 -2.27 5.99 5.03
N GLU A 366 -2.89 4.90 4.56
CA GLU A 366 -3.79 4.86 3.42
C GLU A 366 -5.12 4.18 3.78
N ASN A 367 -6.18 4.49 3.04
CA ASN A 367 -7.37 3.64 3.03
C ASN A 367 -7.14 2.41 2.16
N ALA A 368 -7.64 1.25 2.58
CA ALA A 368 -7.46 0.00 1.82
C ALA A 368 -8.50 -0.14 0.69
N LEU A 369 -9.74 0.32 0.91
CA LEU A 369 -10.84 0.23 -0.05
C LEU A 369 -11.34 1.61 -0.48
N PRO A 370 -11.91 1.75 -1.70
CA PRO A 370 -12.47 3.02 -2.15
C PRO A 370 -13.71 3.39 -1.32
N ARG A 371 -13.64 4.53 -0.62
CA ARG A 371 -14.71 5.02 0.27
C ARG A 371 -14.94 6.52 0.09
N TYR A 372 -16.19 6.93 -0.04
CA TYR A 372 -16.58 8.33 -0.28
C TYR A 372 -17.50 8.92 0.80
N ASP A 373 -17.83 8.10 1.80
CA ASP A 373 -18.79 8.42 2.85
C ASP A 373 -18.12 9.12 4.06
N PRO A 374 -18.87 10.01 4.77
CA PRO A 374 -18.36 10.67 5.97
C PRO A 374 -17.93 9.72 7.10
N THR A 375 -18.48 8.50 7.17
CA THR A 375 -18.11 7.53 8.21
C THR A 375 -16.65 7.12 8.06
N ALA A 376 -16.25 6.74 6.84
CA ALA A 376 -14.85 6.44 6.50
C ALA A 376 -13.92 7.63 6.79
N TYR A 377 -14.29 8.84 6.34
CA TYR A 377 -13.50 10.05 6.61
C TYR A 377 -13.35 10.32 8.11
N ASN A 378 -14.40 10.15 8.89
CA ASN A 378 -14.34 10.34 10.35
C ASN A 378 -13.48 9.27 11.04
N THR A 379 -13.46 8.02 10.54
CA THR A 379 -12.54 6.98 11.01
C THR A 379 -11.08 7.35 10.71
N ILE A 380 -10.80 7.83 9.50
CA ILE A 380 -9.47 8.30 9.11
C ILE A 380 -9.03 9.45 10.00
N LEU A 381 -9.92 10.43 10.26
CA LEU A 381 -9.62 11.58 11.13
C LEU A 381 -9.34 11.15 12.58
N ARG A 382 -10.06 10.14 13.09
CA ARG A 382 -9.79 9.53 14.41
C ARG A 382 -8.38 8.96 14.44
N ASN A 383 -8.02 8.18 13.41
CA ASN A 383 -6.71 7.55 13.33
C ASN A 383 -5.58 8.56 13.08
N ALA A 384 -5.86 9.67 12.37
CA ALA A 384 -4.93 10.75 12.12
C ALA A 384 -4.49 11.49 13.38
N ARG A 385 -5.41 11.64 14.34
CA ARG A 385 -5.19 12.29 15.63
C ARG A 385 -5.89 11.48 16.73
N PRO A 386 -5.26 10.40 17.22
CA PRO A 386 -5.87 9.52 18.20
C PRO A 386 -6.33 10.22 19.49
N HIS A 387 -5.67 11.31 19.85
CA HIS A 387 -5.97 12.13 21.03
C HIS A 387 -6.67 13.46 20.69
N GLY A 388 -7.12 13.63 19.44
CA GLY A 388 -7.75 14.86 18.95
C GLY A 388 -6.80 16.03 18.73
N ILE A 389 -7.38 17.22 18.59
CA ILE A 389 -6.69 18.50 18.39
C ILE A 389 -6.13 19.00 19.73
N ASN A 390 -4.83 19.29 19.76
CA ASN A 390 -4.22 20.07 20.82
C ASN A 390 -4.17 21.55 20.40
N GLN A 391 -4.96 22.40 21.05
CA GLN A 391 -5.00 23.84 20.74
C GLN A 391 -3.78 24.61 21.26
N SER A 392 -3.03 24.03 22.20
CA SER A 392 -1.90 24.69 22.89
C SER A 392 -0.53 24.21 22.39
N GLY A 393 -0.48 23.37 21.35
CA GLY A 393 0.76 22.86 20.78
C GLY A 393 0.53 21.65 19.87
N PRO A 394 1.59 20.97 19.42
CA PRO A 394 1.45 19.72 18.67
C PRO A 394 0.71 18.65 19.50
N PRO A 395 -0.16 17.83 18.88
CA PRO A 395 -0.72 16.65 19.54
C PRO A 395 0.39 15.64 19.87
N GLU A 396 0.17 14.84 20.92
CA GLU A 396 1.15 13.85 21.39
C GLU A 396 1.54 12.84 20.30
N HIS A 397 0.53 12.37 19.57
CA HIS A 397 0.66 11.43 18.47
C HIS A 397 -0.19 11.90 17.29
N LYS A 398 0.38 11.88 16.10
CA LYS A 398 -0.26 12.30 14.84
C LYS A 398 0.28 11.45 13.70
N LEU A 399 -0.56 11.15 12.72
CA LEU A 399 -0.05 10.68 11.44
C LEU A 399 0.80 11.78 10.79
N PHE A 400 1.90 11.37 10.15
CA PHE A 400 2.73 12.26 9.34
C PHE A 400 1.97 12.71 8.09
N GLY A 401 1.22 11.79 7.47
CA GLY A 401 0.37 12.07 6.33
C GLY A 401 -0.67 10.99 6.13
N PHE A 402 -1.67 11.31 5.32
CA PHE A 402 -2.65 10.34 4.83
C PHE A 402 -2.70 10.41 3.31
N THR A 403 -2.69 9.25 2.64
CA THR A 403 -2.80 9.14 1.19
C THR A 403 -4.12 8.45 0.82
N TYR A 404 -4.99 9.18 0.13
CA TYR A 404 -6.32 8.69 -0.24
C TYR A 404 -6.26 7.85 -1.52
N LEU A 405 -6.78 6.63 -1.46
CA LEU A 405 -6.94 5.69 -2.57
C LEU A 405 -8.39 5.78 -3.09
N ARG A 406 -8.64 6.24 -4.31
CA ARG A 406 -7.72 6.75 -5.35
C ARG A 406 -8.40 7.88 -6.11
N LEU A 407 -7.60 8.70 -6.82
CA LEU A 407 -8.12 9.66 -7.79
C LEU A 407 -8.97 8.95 -8.85
N SER A 408 -10.20 9.41 -8.99
CA SER A 408 -11.15 8.98 -10.00
C SER A 408 -12.09 10.14 -10.32
N ASN A 409 -12.81 10.08 -11.45
CA ASN A 409 -13.85 11.06 -11.76
C ASN A 409 -14.92 11.10 -10.66
N GLN A 410 -15.25 9.94 -10.07
CA GLN A 410 -16.19 9.85 -8.96
C GLN A 410 -15.73 10.61 -7.71
N LEU A 411 -14.42 10.71 -7.45
CA LEU A 411 -13.90 11.47 -6.30
C LEU A 411 -14.08 12.98 -6.49
N VAL A 412 -13.82 13.49 -7.70
CA VAL A 412 -13.74 14.93 -8.00
C VAL A 412 -15.05 15.52 -8.52
N GLU A 413 -16.14 14.76 -8.44
CA GLU A 413 -17.48 15.16 -8.89
C GLU A 413 -18.51 15.14 -7.75
N GLY A 414 -19.49 16.04 -7.85
CA GLY A 414 -20.71 16.04 -7.03
C GLY A 414 -20.49 16.01 -5.51
N GLN A 415 -21.32 15.22 -4.83
CA GLN A 415 -21.32 15.12 -3.37
C GLN A 415 -20.03 14.50 -2.81
N ASN A 416 -19.42 13.57 -3.55
CA ASN A 416 -18.16 12.94 -3.15
C ASN A 416 -17.05 13.98 -3.02
N TYR A 417 -16.96 14.90 -3.99
CA TYR A 417 -15.99 16.00 -3.95
C TYR A 417 -16.21 16.95 -2.78
N VAL A 418 -17.47 17.30 -2.47
CA VAL A 418 -17.81 18.17 -1.33
C VAL A 418 -17.42 17.50 -0.01
N ASN A 419 -17.72 16.20 0.14
CA ASN A 419 -17.33 15.43 1.32
C ASN A 419 -15.80 15.35 1.43
N PHE A 420 -15.12 15.04 0.33
CA PHE A 420 -13.67 14.92 0.28
C PHE A 420 -12.97 16.25 0.60
N LYS A 421 -13.43 17.36 0.03
CA LYS A 421 -12.91 18.69 0.37
C LYS A 421 -13.07 18.99 1.85
N THR A 422 -14.25 18.75 2.41
CA THR A 422 -14.47 18.97 3.85
C THR A 422 -13.57 18.06 4.68
N PHE A 423 -13.37 16.81 4.27
CA PHE A 423 -12.40 15.91 4.89
C PHE A 423 -10.97 16.47 4.87
N VAL A 424 -10.51 17.02 3.74
CA VAL A 424 -9.20 17.69 3.64
C VAL A 424 -9.12 18.87 4.61
N ASP A 425 -10.15 19.72 4.66
CA ASP A 425 -10.22 20.84 5.60
C ASP A 425 -10.04 20.33 7.05
N ARG A 426 -10.72 19.25 7.45
CA ARG A 426 -10.61 18.64 8.79
C ARG A 426 -9.25 17.98 9.03
N MET A 427 -8.66 17.35 8.01
CA MET A 427 -7.31 16.79 8.07
C MET A 427 -6.26 17.88 8.24
N HIS A 428 -6.51 19.11 7.78
CA HIS A 428 -5.69 20.29 8.04
C HIS A 428 -6.06 21.04 9.33
N ALA A 429 -6.87 20.44 10.21
CA ALA A 429 -7.36 21.11 11.42
C ALA A 429 -8.08 22.44 11.12
N ASN A 430 -8.80 22.50 9.99
CA ASN A 430 -9.46 23.67 9.42
C ASN A 430 -8.52 24.83 9.06
N LEU A 431 -7.22 24.59 8.98
CA LEU A 431 -6.26 25.55 8.48
C LEU A 431 -6.23 25.49 6.95
N PRO A 432 -5.91 26.60 6.26
CA PRO A 432 -5.58 26.56 4.85
C PRO A 432 -4.37 25.65 4.59
N ARG A 433 -4.31 25.09 3.37
CA ARG A 433 -3.15 24.32 2.91
C ARG A 433 -1.86 25.14 3.08
N ASP A 434 -0.87 24.55 3.75
CA ASP A 434 0.46 25.12 3.91
C ASP A 434 1.50 24.28 3.14
N PRO A 435 2.03 24.76 2.00
CA PRO A 435 3.03 24.03 1.22
C PRO A 435 4.37 23.87 1.97
N TYR A 436 4.64 24.68 2.99
CA TYR A 436 5.90 24.66 3.75
C TYR A 436 5.85 23.81 5.02
N VAL A 437 4.70 23.17 5.32
CA VAL A 437 4.57 22.26 6.45
C VAL A 437 5.43 21.01 6.28
N ASP A 438 5.92 20.50 7.41
CA ASP A 438 6.74 19.28 7.53
C ASP A 438 7.96 19.27 6.57
N PRO A 439 8.83 20.30 6.61
CA PRO A 439 10.00 20.34 5.75
C PRO A 439 10.98 19.22 6.13
N MET A 440 11.36 18.40 5.16
CA MET A 440 12.32 17.32 5.37
C MET A 440 13.76 17.84 5.45
N ALA A 441 14.49 17.39 6.46
CA ALA A 441 15.94 17.52 6.50
C ALA A 441 16.57 16.64 5.40
N PRO A 442 17.77 16.97 4.91
CA PRO A 442 18.57 16.06 4.10
C PRO A 442 18.66 14.69 4.76
N LEU A 443 18.26 13.64 4.05
CA LEU A 443 18.24 12.27 4.52
C LEU A 443 19.66 11.86 4.95
N PRO A 444 19.89 11.50 6.22
CA PRO A 444 21.20 11.05 6.66
C PRO A 444 21.43 9.60 6.30
N ARG A 445 22.69 9.17 6.39
CA ARG A 445 23.05 7.77 6.23
C ARG A 445 22.39 6.93 7.33
N SER A 446 21.97 5.72 6.97
CA SER A 446 21.45 4.76 7.93
C SER A 446 22.43 4.53 9.08
N GLY A 447 21.89 4.36 10.28
CA GLY A 447 22.66 3.98 11.46
C GLY A 447 23.29 2.59 11.34
N PRO A 448 24.10 2.18 12.33
CA PRO A 448 24.81 0.92 12.31
C PRO A 448 23.92 -0.32 12.10
N GLU A 449 24.54 -1.31 11.47
CA GLU A 449 24.23 -2.74 11.58
C GLU A 449 23.51 -3.18 12.86
N ILE A 450 22.26 -3.65 12.89
CA ILE A 450 21.75 -4.35 14.09
C ILE A 450 21.35 -5.77 13.76
N SER A 451 21.72 -6.73 14.61
CA SER A 451 21.41 -8.14 14.38
C SER A 451 19.90 -8.40 14.50
N ILE A 452 19.46 -9.52 13.93
CA ILE A 452 18.07 -9.92 14.02
C ILE A 452 17.65 -10.13 15.49
N GLU A 453 18.53 -10.63 16.35
CA GLU A 453 18.27 -10.80 17.79
C GLU A 453 18.00 -9.46 18.48
N MET A 454 18.74 -8.41 18.13
CA MET A 454 18.51 -7.06 18.66
C MET A 454 17.19 -6.47 18.18
N ILE A 455 16.82 -6.72 16.92
CA ILE A 455 15.52 -6.30 16.38
C ILE A 455 14.37 -7.01 17.13
N LEU A 456 14.52 -8.32 17.35
CA LEU A 456 13.51 -9.18 17.97
C LEU A 456 13.26 -8.89 19.45
N GLN A 457 14.17 -8.21 20.15
CA GLN A 457 13.91 -7.69 21.51
C GLN A 457 12.69 -6.74 21.53
N ALA A 458 12.32 -6.14 20.40
CA ALA A 458 11.15 -5.29 20.33
C ALA A 458 9.82 -6.07 20.39
N ALA A 459 9.83 -7.38 20.13
CA ALA A 459 8.64 -8.22 20.07
C ALA A 459 8.00 -8.48 21.44
N GLN A 460 8.79 -8.46 22.52
CA GLN A 460 8.34 -8.82 23.85
C GLN A 460 8.85 -7.87 24.95
N PRO A 461 8.03 -7.55 25.97
CA PRO A 461 6.59 -7.82 26.03
C PRO A 461 5.80 -6.99 25.00
N LYS A 462 4.69 -7.50 24.49
CA LYS A 462 3.73 -6.69 23.73
C LYS A 462 3.16 -5.61 24.64
N LEU A 463 3.29 -4.36 24.23
CA LEU A 463 2.82 -3.21 24.99
C LEU A 463 1.38 -2.88 24.58
N GLN A 464 0.59 -2.36 25.52
CA GLN A 464 -0.73 -1.82 25.21
C GLN A 464 -0.60 -0.69 24.16
N PRO A 465 -1.50 -0.60 23.17
CA PRO A 465 -1.54 0.58 22.29
C PRO A 465 -1.67 1.88 23.08
N PHE A 466 -1.25 3.00 22.49
CA PHE A 466 -1.66 4.30 23.02
C PHE A 466 -3.19 4.42 23.00
N PRO A 467 -3.81 5.20 23.89
CA PRO A 467 -5.26 5.33 23.91
C PRO A 467 -5.75 6.07 22.64
N PHE A 468 -6.79 5.54 22.01
CA PHE A 468 -7.44 6.18 20.86
C PHE A 468 -8.83 6.65 21.29
N GLN A 469 -9.18 7.88 20.96
CA GLN A 469 -10.57 8.32 21.04
C GLN A 469 -11.45 7.42 20.16
N GLU A 470 -12.67 7.15 20.62
CA GLU A 470 -13.63 6.34 19.87
C GLU A 470 -14.09 7.04 18.59
N HIS A 471 -14.18 8.37 18.64
CA HIS A 471 -14.56 9.22 17.52
C HIS A 471 -13.60 10.40 17.42
N THR A 472 -13.41 10.92 16.21
CA THR A 472 -12.68 12.18 15.99
C THR A 472 -13.41 13.34 16.68
N ASP A 473 -12.64 14.25 17.27
CA ASP A 473 -13.11 15.51 17.83
C ASP A 473 -13.39 16.57 16.75
N LEU A 474 -13.00 16.31 15.51
CA LEU A 474 -13.16 17.21 14.38
C LEU A 474 -13.79 16.49 13.16
N PRO A 475 -15.06 16.05 13.25
CA PRO A 475 -15.71 15.30 12.19
C PRO A 475 -16.06 16.16 10.97
N VAL A 476 -16.30 15.53 9.83
CA VAL A 476 -16.78 16.18 8.59
C VAL A 476 -18.14 16.88 8.80
N GLY A 477 -18.97 16.40 9.74
CA GLY A 477 -20.34 16.89 9.99
C GLY A 477 -21.35 16.37 8.94
N PRO A 478 -22.68 16.59 9.12
CA PRO A 478 -23.65 16.32 8.07
C PRO A 478 -23.55 17.38 6.96
N THR A 479 -23.33 16.94 5.72
CA THR A 479 -23.36 17.69 4.44
C THR A 479 -23.08 19.21 4.50
N GLY A 480 -21.84 19.62 4.17
CA GLY A 480 -21.46 21.01 3.86
C GLY A 480 -20.76 21.77 5.01
N GLY A 481 -19.43 21.64 5.10
CA GLY A 481 -18.60 22.46 6.00
C GLY A 481 -18.05 23.73 5.31
N MET A 482 -17.90 24.80 6.10
CA MET A 482 -17.31 26.16 5.86
C MET A 482 -17.47 26.88 4.50
N GLY A 483 -17.98 26.26 3.43
CA GLY A 483 -18.05 26.85 2.08
C GLY A 483 -19.33 26.57 1.28
N GLY A 484 -20.28 25.79 1.81
CA GLY A 484 -21.51 25.46 1.05
C GLY A 484 -21.25 24.62 -0.22
N GLN A 485 -22.32 24.37 -0.98
CA GLN A 485 -22.34 23.46 -2.14
C GLN A 485 -21.45 23.98 -3.28
N ALA A 486 -20.35 23.30 -3.57
CA ALA A 486 -19.45 23.66 -4.67
C ALA A 486 -19.90 22.98 -5.97
N GLU A 487 -20.62 23.70 -6.84
CA GLU A 487 -20.92 23.24 -8.20
C GLU A 487 -19.71 23.54 -9.13
N GLY A 488 -19.13 22.49 -9.71
CA GLY A 488 -18.05 22.57 -10.69
C GLY A 488 -18.55 22.30 -12.12
N PRO A 489 -17.79 22.70 -13.15
CA PRO A 489 -18.21 22.54 -14.54
C PRO A 489 -18.29 21.08 -14.94
N THR A 490 -19.43 20.67 -15.48
CA THR A 490 -19.64 19.38 -16.14
C THR A 490 -18.90 19.33 -17.47
N CYS A 491 -18.27 18.21 -17.78
CA CYS A 491 -17.66 17.97 -19.09
C CYS A 491 -18.79 17.87 -20.13
N GLY A 492 -18.80 18.77 -21.12
CA GLY A 492 -19.98 19.06 -21.94
C GLY A 492 -20.28 18.06 -23.06
N MET A 493 -21.57 17.95 -23.38
CA MET A 493 -22.14 17.76 -24.73
C MET A 493 -23.67 17.99 -24.68
N GLY A 494 -24.20 18.85 -25.54
CA GLY A 494 -25.64 18.96 -25.80
C GLY A 494 -26.13 20.39 -26.06
N GLY A 495 -25.90 20.90 -27.27
CA GLY A 495 -26.39 22.21 -27.71
C GLY A 495 -27.92 22.30 -27.76
N GLN A 496 -28.46 23.40 -27.25
CA GLN A 496 -29.85 23.81 -27.42
C GLN A 496 -30.09 24.34 -28.84
N VAL A 497 -31.15 23.86 -29.48
CA VAL A 497 -31.83 24.58 -30.58
C VAL A 497 -33.23 24.94 -30.09
N LYS A 498 -33.53 26.24 -30.02
CA LYS A 498 -34.85 26.82 -29.78
C LYS A 498 -35.55 27.12 -31.12
N GLY A 499 -36.85 26.85 -31.20
CA GLY A 499 -37.76 27.41 -32.21
C GLY A 499 -39.18 26.82 -32.14
N PRO A 500 -40.26 27.56 -32.45
CA PRO A 500 -41.38 27.73 -31.51
C PRO A 500 -42.79 27.31 -31.98
N THR A 501 -43.66 27.09 -30.98
CA THR A 501 -45.13 27.26 -30.84
C THR A 501 -46.11 27.30 -32.03
N GLY A 502 -47.22 26.56 -31.87
CA GLY A 502 -48.55 26.72 -32.50
C GLY A 502 -49.05 25.37 -33.05
N GLY A 503 -50.28 24.87 -32.88
CA GLY A 503 -51.54 25.34 -32.30
C GLY A 503 -52.67 24.54 -33.00
N MET A 504 -53.59 23.97 -32.21
CA MET A 504 -54.95 23.47 -32.55
C MET A 504 -55.19 22.38 -33.63
N GLY A 505 -55.94 21.34 -33.20
CA GLY A 505 -57.19 20.94 -33.87
C GLY A 505 -57.19 19.65 -34.70
N GLY A 506 -58.19 18.78 -34.46
CA GLY A 506 -58.66 17.80 -35.46
C GLY A 506 -58.99 16.41 -34.91
N GLN A 507 -60.29 16.12 -34.82
CA GLN A 507 -60.88 14.81 -34.49
C GLN A 507 -60.81 13.81 -35.67
N ALA A 508 -60.88 12.52 -35.29
CA ALA A 508 -61.56 11.38 -35.94
C ALA A 508 -61.30 11.09 -37.44
N GLU A 509 -60.86 9.86 -37.73
CA GLU A 509 -61.72 8.80 -38.30
C GLU A 509 -60.93 7.49 -38.49
N ASP A 510 -61.54 6.41 -38.03
CA ASP A 510 -61.24 5.01 -38.37
C ASP A 510 -62.01 4.68 -39.66
N PRO A 511 -61.57 3.74 -40.52
CA PRO A 511 -62.29 2.47 -40.53
C PRO A 511 -61.48 1.21 -40.93
N THR A 512 -61.62 0.17 -40.11
CA THR A 512 -61.97 -1.23 -40.42
C THR A 512 -61.19 -2.12 -41.42
N SER A 513 -61.13 -3.39 -40.98
CA SER A 513 -61.00 -4.68 -41.70
C SER A 513 -59.57 -5.15 -42.00
N GLY A 514 -59.16 -6.40 -41.74
CA GLY A 514 -59.89 -7.63 -41.40
C GLY A 514 -59.31 -8.81 -42.20
N MET A 515 -59.30 -10.01 -41.60
CA MET A 515 -58.77 -11.31 -42.06
C MET A 515 -57.28 -11.57 -41.73
N GLY A 516 -56.90 -12.66 -41.07
CA GLY A 516 -57.64 -13.82 -40.57
C GLY A 516 -56.63 -14.90 -40.14
N GLY A 517 -57.02 -15.76 -39.19
CA GLY A 517 -56.28 -16.96 -38.78
C GLY A 517 -55.93 -16.98 -37.30
#